data_AF-A0A418LZI1-F1
#
_entry.id   AF-A0A418LZI1-F1
#
_cell.length_a   1.000
_cell.length_b   1.000
_cell.length_c   1.000
_cell.angle_alpha   90.00
_cell.angle_beta   90.00
_cell.angle_gamma   90.00
#
_symmetry.space_group_name_H-M   'P 1'
#
loop_
_entity.id
_entity.type
_entity.pdbx_description
1 polymer ?
#
loop_
_entity_poly.entity_id
_entity_poly.type
_entity_poly.pdbx_seq_one_letter_code
_entity_poly.pdbx_strand_id
1 'polypeptide(L)'
;MAVHGNTIDEELKAQGSGSDNKASAEHPSPQTPGPNPLADEVRAGLTQTPKRLSSRFFYDAEGSRIFQEIMHAPEYYLTRSEYEILDTHKSDLVTLFAAGGYEVDLIELGAGDGLKTKLLLEHLWENQVAFRYVPVDISEDALEGLVGTLRRQWPSMTVRPQHSDYFTALERLSGETHRHQTPTRRVVLFLGSNIGNFTRTETVTFYQNISSRLLPGDLVLTGVDLQKHPAVIHAAYNDRQGLTRAFNLNLLRRINRELDANFDLSAFGHYETYDPESGEARSYLVSEKAQQVQIRALNITVPFAYGEVIHTEISRKFTRAQIEQLATDTGFVLTDWFTDCKAYFADVVFQKQ
;
A
#
# COMPACT_ATOMS: atom_id res chain seq x y z
N MET A 1 -0.41 -3.73 -1.01
CA MET A 1 -0.28 -3.38 0.42
C MET A 1 -0.32 -1.86 0.55
N ALA A 2 -1.15 -1.28 1.41
CA ALA A 2 -1.26 0.18 1.50
C ALA A 2 -0.69 0.75 2.80
N VAL A 3 -0.04 1.90 2.67
CA VAL A 3 0.56 2.68 3.76
C VAL A 3 -0.25 3.96 3.92
N HIS A 4 -1.17 4.03 4.89
CA HIS A 4 -1.71 5.32 5.32
C HIS A 4 -0.63 6.14 6.03
N GLY A 5 -0.50 7.41 5.63
CA GLY A 5 0.47 8.36 6.17
C GLY A 5 0.01 8.89 7.53
N ASN A 6 0.67 8.44 8.59
CA ASN A 6 0.53 9.02 9.93
C ASN A 6 1.81 9.73 10.39
N THR A 7 2.65 10.22 9.45
CA THR A 7 3.91 10.91 9.78
C THR A 7 3.91 12.41 9.48
N ILE A 8 2.84 12.99 8.92
CA ILE A 8 2.89 14.39 8.46
C ILE A 8 2.85 15.41 9.62
N ASP A 9 2.27 15.06 10.78
CA ASP A 9 2.06 16.04 11.86
C ASP A 9 3.17 16.08 12.94
N GLU A 10 4.08 15.09 13.01
CA GLU A 10 5.04 15.01 14.13
C GLU A 10 6.44 15.61 13.85
N GLU A 11 6.83 15.84 12.59
CA GLU A 11 8.23 16.21 12.28
C GLU A 11 8.53 17.72 12.17
N LEU A 12 7.59 18.61 12.50
CA LEU A 12 7.78 20.07 12.37
C LEU A 12 8.09 20.84 13.68
N LYS A 13 8.43 20.17 14.79
CA LYS A 13 8.59 20.87 16.09
C LYS A 13 9.90 20.71 16.88
N ALA A 14 10.94 20.10 16.36
CA ALA A 14 12.18 19.93 17.14
C ALA A 14 13.41 20.59 16.51
N GLN A 15 13.56 21.91 16.70
CA GLN A 15 14.86 22.59 16.62
C GLN A 15 14.99 23.62 17.77
N GLY A 16 15.94 23.38 18.68
CA GLY A 16 16.27 24.30 19.76
C GLY A 16 17.39 23.82 20.69
N SER A 17 18.61 24.32 20.41
CA SER A 17 19.76 24.62 21.29
C SER A 17 20.30 23.58 22.29
N GLY A 18 21.62 23.33 22.24
CA GLY A 18 22.35 22.45 23.16
C GLY A 18 23.15 23.15 24.27
N SER A 19 23.74 22.35 25.16
CA SER A 19 25.17 22.32 25.57
C SER A 19 25.39 21.61 26.93
N ASP A 20 26.55 20.95 27.01
CA ASP A 20 27.41 20.59 28.16
C ASP A 20 27.05 19.51 29.21
N ASN A 21 27.60 18.31 28.97
CA ASN A 21 28.68 17.62 29.72
C ASN A 21 28.55 17.35 31.25
N LYS A 22 28.47 16.06 31.65
CA LYS A 22 29.41 15.36 32.56
C LYS A 22 29.00 13.90 32.83
N ALA A 23 30.01 13.03 32.92
CA ALA A 23 29.89 11.60 33.17
C ALA A 23 29.68 11.24 34.65
N SER A 24 28.76 10.31 34.91
CA SER A 24 28.70 9.50 36.13
C SER A 24 28.04 8.14 35.81
N ALA A 25 28.57 7.08 36.40
CA ALA A 25 28.24 5.68 36.11
C ALA A 25 26.80 5.32 36.53
N GLU A 26 26.04 4.73 35.60
CA GLU A 26 24.70 4.17 35.86
C GLU A 26 24.66 2.69 35.49
N HIS A 27 24.04 1.90 36.39
CA HIS A 27 23.60 0.54 36.14
C HIS A 27 22.70 0.48 34.89
N PRO A 28 22.67 -0.62 34.12
CA PRO A 28 21.88 -0.68 32.91
C PRO A 28 20.39 -0.56 33.25
N SER A 29 19.84 0.62 32.98
CA SER A 29 18.42 0.88 32.88
C SER A 29 17.80 -0.17 31.94
N PRO A 30 16.57 -0.65 32.19
CA PRO A 30 15.87 -1.48 31.21
C PRO A 30 15.84 -0.68 29.92
N GLN A 31 16.45 -1.24 28.87
CA GLN A 31 16.43 -0.61 27.55
C GLN A 31 14.96 -0.35 27.21
N THR A 32 14.59 0.92 27.09
CA THR A 32 13.30 1.30 26.56
C THR A 32 13.20 0.59 25.21
N PRO A 33 12.21 -0.30 25.00
CA PRO A 33 12.08 -0.94 23.70
C PRO A 33 11.97 0.16 22.66
N GLY A 34 12.68 0.00 21.54
CA GLY A 34 12.62 0.93 20.43
C GLY A 34 11.17 1.16 19.95
N PRO A 35 10.95 2.16 19.10
CA PRO A 35 9.60 2.47 18.61
C PRO A 35 8.92 1.21 18.07
N ASN A 36 7.70 0.93 18.55
CA ASN A 36 6.88 -0.18 18.09
C ASN A 36 5.65 0.41 17.37
N PRO A 37 5.68 0.52 16.03
CA PRO A 37 4.61 1.18 15.29
C PRO A 37 3.22 0.59 15.52
N LEU A 38 3.13 -0.72 15.79
CA LEU A 38 1.86 -1.39 16.12
C LEU A 38 1.36 -0.95 17.51
N ALA A 39 2.25 -0.87 18.50
CA ALA A 39 1.91 -0.38 19.83
C ALA A 39 1.35 1.05 19.79
N ASP A 40 2.00 1.93 19.02
CA ASP A 40 1.59 3.33 18.87
C ASP A 40 0.23 3.44 18.17
N GLU A 41 0.03 2.69 17.08
CA GLU A 41 -1.25 2.60 16.38
C GLU A 41 -2.37 2.11 17.30
N VAL A 42 -2.13 1.03 18.05
CA VAL A 42 -3.15 0.42 18.92
C VAL A 42 -3.51 1.37 20.05
N ARG A 43 -2.53 2.06 20.63
CA ARG A 43 -2.78 3.08 21.66
C ARG A 43 -3.61 4.22 21.12
N ALA A 44 -3.18 4.88 20.04
CA ALA A 44 -3.89 6.01 19.46
C ALA A 44 -5.27 5.60 18.95
N GLY A 45 -5.33 4.49 18.22
CA GLY A 45 -6.49 3.99 17.50
C GLY A 45 -7.64 3.49 18.37
N LEU A 46 -7.33 2.81 19.48
CA LEU A 46 -8.34 2.23 20.37
C LEU A 46 -8.77 3.14 21.52
N THR A 47 -8.06 4.24 21.76
CA THR A 47 -8.40 5.23 22.79
C THR A 47 -9.22 6.42 22.26
N GLN A 48 -9.32 6.57 20.94
CA GLN A 48 -10.15 7.59 20.31
C GLN A 48 -11.60 7.11 20.08
N THR A 49 -12.48 8.08 19.79
CA THR A 49 -13.88 7.85 19.43
C THR A 49 -14.18 8.58 18.12
N PRO A 50 -14.56 7.87 17.04
CA PRO A 50 -14.70 6.42 16.92
C PRO A 50 -13.35 5.69 16.91
N LYS A 51 -13.34 4.42 17.34
CA LYS A 51 -12.14 3.57 17.33
C LYS A 51 -11.72 3.21 15.89
N ARG A 52 -10.42 3.20 15.62
CA ARG A 52 -9.83 2.86 14.32
C ARG A 52 -8.52 2.11 14.50
N LEU A 53 -8.22 1.21 13.58
CA LEU A 53 -6.88 0.63 13.40
C LEU A 53 -6.52 0.67 11.93
N SER A 54 -5.28 1.00 11.60
CA SER A 54 -4.81 1.04 10.21
C SER A 54 -4.66 -0.35 9.58
N SER A 55 -5.18 -0.50 8.35
CA SER A 55 -5.07 -1.72 7.53
C SER A 55 -3.62 -2.11 7.19
N ARG A 56 -2.65 -1.19 7.34
CA ARG A 56 -1.22 -1.51 7.16
C ARG A 56 -0.75 -2.65 8.07
N PHE A 57 -1.42 -2.83 9.22
CA PHE A 57 -1.06 -3.88 10.18
C PHE A 57 -1.73 -5.24 9.92
N PHE A 58 -2.56 -5.35 8.88
CA PHE A 58 -3.07 -6.66 8.47
C PHE A 58 -1.96 -7.61 8.02
N TYR A 59 -0.88 -7.09 7.44
CA TYR A 59 0.11 -7.86 6.71
C TYR A 59 1.26 -8.37 7.60
N ASP A 60 0.94 -9.11 8.67
CA ASP A 60 1.92 -10.06 9.21
C ASP A 60 2.03 -11.29 8.30
N ALA A 61 2.87 -12.27 8.65
CA ALA A 61 3.04 -13.47 7.82
C ALA A 61 1.71 -14.19 7.55
N GLU A 62 0.85 -14.32 8.57
CA GLU A 62 -0.46 -14.97 8.44
C GLU A 62 -1.46 -14.12 7.64
N GLY A 63 -1.53 -12.81 7.88
CA GLY A 63 -2.42 -11.94 7.12
C GLY A 63 -2.02 -11.86 5.65
N SER A 64 -0.72 -11.81 5.35
CA SER A 64 -0.22 -11.90 3.97
C SER A 64 -0.63 -13.22 3.30
N ARG A 65 -0.54 -14.34 4.03
CA ARG A 65 -0.99 -15.65 3.55
C ARG A 65 -2.49 -15.68 3.25
N ILE A 66 -3.33 -15.14 4.14
CA ILE A 66 -4.78 -15.05 3.92
C ILE A 66 -5.09 -14.12 2.74
N PHE A 67 -4.39 -13.00 2.60
CA PHE A 67 -4.60 -12.08 1.48
C PHE A 67 -4.29 -12.74 0.13
N GLN A 68 -3.27 -13.60 0.07
CA GLN A 68 -2.99 -14.41 -1.12
C GLN A 68 -4.17 -15.32 -1.48
N GLU A 69 -4.83 -15.95 -0.49
CA GLU A 69 -6.05 -16.72 -0.74
C GLU A 69 -7.21 -15.84 -1.22
N ILE A 70 -7.38 -14.63 -0.64
CA ILE A 70 -8.38 -13.65 -1.08
C ILE A 70 -8.18 -13.31 -2.56
N MET A 71 -6.94 -13.10 -3.02
CA MET A 71 -6.66 -12.79 -4.42
C MET A 71 -7.11 -13.88 -5.41
N HIS A 72 -7.23 -15.13 -4.94
CA HIS A 72 -7.74 -16.26 -5.71
C HIS A 72 -9.25 -16.49 -5.56
N ALA A 73 -9.92 -15.79 -4.63
CA ALA A 73 -11.36 -15.93 -4.41
C ALA A 73 -12.16 -15.49 -5.66
N PRO A 74 -13.25 -16.18 -6.02
CA PRO A 74 -14.03 -15.85 -7.21
C PRO A 74 -14.68 -14.47 -7.11
N GLU A 75 -15.01 -14.00 -5.91
CA GLU A 75 -15.58 -12.67 -5.67
C GLU A 75 -14.54 -11.53 -5.79
N TYR A 76 -13.27 -11.78 -5.46
CA TYR A 76 -12.22 -10.77 -5.48
C TYR A 76 -11.62 -10.59 -6.89
N TYR A 77 -12.23 -9.71 -7.69
CA TYR A 77 -11.86 -9.55 -9.11
C TYR A 77 -10.57 -8.74 -9.34
N LEU A 78 -10.17 -7.87 -8.41
CA LEU A 78 -9.18 -6.81 -8.65
C LEU A 78 -7.87 -7.35 -9.23
N THR A 79 -7.29 -8.36 -8.58
CA THR A 79 -6.00 -8.94 -9.00
C THR A 79 -6.08 -9.53 -10.41
N ARG A 80 -7.20 -10.18 -10.75
CA ARG A 80 -7.40 -10.77 -12.08
C ARG A 80 -7.63 -9.73 -13.16
N SER A 81 -8.44 -8.71 -12.86
CA SER A 81 -8.70 -7.60 -13.79
C SER A 81 -7.42 -6.84 -14.11
N GLU A 82 -6.61 -6.49 -13.12
CA GLU A 82 -5.34 -5.79 -13.36
C GLU A 82 -4.32 -6.68 -14.08
N TYR A 83 -4.21 -7.96 -13.71
CA TYR A 83 -3.37 -8.90 -14.45
C TYR A 83 -3.76 -8.99 -15.94
N GLU A 84 -5.07 -9.07 -16.24
CA GLU A 84 -5.60 -9.08 -17.61
C GLU A 84 -5.19 -7.82 -18.38
N ILE A 85 -5.28 -6.64 -17.75
CA ILE A 85 -4.87 -5.37 -18.36
C ILE A 85 -3.39 -5.42 -18.73
N LEU A 86 -2.53 -5.78 -17.78
CA LEU A 86 -1.09 -5.82 -17.99
C LEU A 86 -0.70 -6.87 -19.04
N ASP A 87 -1.32 -8.04 -19.04
CA ASP A 87 -1.04 -9.08 -20.05
C ASP A 87 -1.48 -8.65 -21.45
N THR A 88 -2.66 -8.03 -21.56
CA THR A 88 -3.24 -7.56 -22.83
C THR A 88 -2.46 -6.38 -23.41
N HIS A 89 -2.05 -5.43 -22.57
CA HIS A 89 -1.46 -4.15 -22.99
C HIS A 89 0.05 -4.03 -22.75
N LYS A 90 0.75 -5.11 -22.36
CA LYS A 90 2.20 -5.09 -22.11
C LYS A 90 3.01 -4.46 -23.25
N SER A 91 2.65 -4.71 -24.51
CA SER A 91 3.37 -4.14 -25.66
C SER A 91 3.17 -2.63 -25.79
N ASP A 92 1.94 -2.13 -25.57
CA ASP A 92 1.64 -0.70 -25.58
C ASP A 92 2.37 0.00 -24.42
N LEU A 93 2.29 -0.58 -23.21
CA LEU A 93 2.95 -0.08 -22.00
C LEU A 93 4.47 -0.02 -22.16
N VAL A 94 5.10 -1.09 -22.66
CA VAL A 94 6.55 -1.11 -22.89
C VAL A 94 6.97 -0.09 -23.94
N THR A 95 6.19 0.07 -25.00
CA THR A 95 6.43 1.10 -26.03
C THR A 95 6.39 2.50 -25.40
N LEU A 96 5.41 2.76 -24.54
CA LEU A 96 5.26 4.03 -23.83
C LEU A 96 6.44 4.28 -22.87
N PHE A 97 6.83 3.26 -22.10
CA PHE A 97 7.93 3.36 -21.13
C PHE A 97 9.26 3.65 -21.83
N ALA A 98 9.55 2.95 -22.92
CA ALA A 98 10.81 3.07 -23.67
C ALA A 98 10.83 4.22 -24.70
N ALA A 99 9.73 4.97 -24.86
CA ALA A 99 9.62 6.00 -25.89
C ALA A 99 10.73 7.07 -25.76
N GLY A 100 11.43 7.38 -26.86
CA GLY A 100 12.51 8.35 -26.89
C GLY A 100 13.91 7.77 -26.63
N GLY A 101 14.04 6.44 -26.47
CA GLY A 101 15.34 5.77 -26.38
C GLY A 101 16.06 5.94 -25.05
N TYR A 102 15.32 6.35 -24.00
CA TYR A 102 15.82 6.46 -22.64
C TYR A 102 16.04 5.08 -22.03
N GLU A 103 17.03 4.96 -21.14
CA GLU A 103 17.05 3.86 -20.18
C GLU A 103 15.87 4.03 -19.20
N VAL A 104 15.21 2.94 -18.81
CA VAL A 104 14.04 2.98 -17.93
C VAL A 104 14.43 2.58 -16.52
N ASP A 105 14.24 3.48 -15.55
CA ASP A 105 14.22 3.10 -14.13
C ASP A 105 12.75 2.79 -13.76
N LEU A 106 12.44 1.50 -13.63
CA LEU A 106 11.10 0.99 -13.29
C LEU A 106 10.99 0.82 -11.78
N ILE A 107 10.33 1.75 -11.10
CA ILE A 107 10.16 1.75 -9.65
C ILE A 107 8.78 1.21 -9.30
N GLU A 108 8.69 0.16 -8.50
CA GLU A 108 7.40 -0.37 -8.06
C GLU A 108 7.16 -0.13 -6.57
N LEU A 109 6.12 0.63 -6.25
CA LEU A 109 5.71 0.94 -4.89
C LEU A 109 4.75 -0.14 -4.38
N GLY A 110 5.23 -0.97 -3.46
CA GLY A 110 4.46 -2.08 -2.88
C GLY A 110 4.49 -3.31 -3.79
N ALA A 111 5.70 -3.77 -4.11
CA ALA A 111 5.93 -4.80 -5.12
C ALA A 111 5.38 -6.19 -4.75
N GLY A 112 5.25 -6.51 -3.46
CA GLY A 112 4.78 -7.81 -3.01
C GLY A 112 5.56 -8.98 -3.63
N ASP A 113 4.84 -9.96 -4.19
CA ASP A 113 5.42 -11.12 -4.88
C ASP A 113 5.77 -10.87 -6.37
N GLY A 114 5.47 -9.66 -6.86
CA GLY A 114 5.69 -9.22 -8.24
C GLY A 114 4.91 -10.02 -9.29
N LEU A 115 3.83 -10.74 -8.95
CA LEU A 115 3.06 -11.57 -9.88
C LEU A 115 2.70 -10.82 -11.17
N LYS A 116 2.16 -9.61 -11.02
CA LYS A 116 1.75 -8.73 -12.11
C LYS A 116 2.94 -8.13 -12.84
N THR A 117 3.89 -7.59 -12.10
CA THR A 117 5.02 -6.84 -12.65
C THR A 117 5.98 -7.72 -13.43
N LYS A 118 6.08 -9.02 -13.09
CA LYS A 118 6.84 -10.00 -13.87
C LYS A 118 6.42 -10.06 -15.35
N LEU A 119 5.16 -9.82 -15.69
CA LEU A 119 4.72 -9.73 -17.09
C LEU A 119 5.41 -8.58 -17.84
N LEU A 120 5.47 -7.41 -17.20
CA LEU A 120 6.13 -6.24 -17.78
C LEU A 120 7.65 -6.43 -17.83
N LEU A 121 8.24 -7.00 -16.77
CA LEU A 121 9.68 -7.28 -16.71
C LEU A 121 10.10 -8.26 -17.80
N GLU A 122 9.34 -9.34 -18.00
CA GLU A 122 9.56 -10.30 -19.08
C GLU A 122 9.49 -9.61 -20.44
N HIS A 123 8.47 -8.80 -20.68
CA HIS A 123 8.32 -8.13 -21.97
C HIS A 123 9.40 -7.06 -22.22
N LEU A 124 9.80 -6.30 -21.20
CA LEU A 124 10.95 -5.38 -21.28
C LEU A 124 12.25 -6.13 -21.61
N TRP A 125 12.45 -7.29 -20.97
CA TRP A 125 13.63 -8.14 -21.15
C TRP A 125 13.69 -8.73 -22.56
N GLU A 126 12.60 -9.33 -23.04
CA GLU A 126 12.51 -9.94 -24.38
C GLU A 126 12.70 -8.93 -25.51
N ASN A 127 12.21 -7.70 -25.32
CA ASN A 127 12.38 -6.61 -26.29
C ASN A 127 13.72 -5.86 -26.14
N GLN A 128 14.64 -6.34 -25.30
CA GLN A 128 15.97 -5.77 -25.09
C GLN A 128 15.94 -4.29 -24.69
N VAL A 129 14.90 -3.86 -23.97
CA VAL A 129 14.82 -2.51 -23.43
C VAL A 129 15.92 -2.35 -22.38
N ALA A 130 16.65 -1.24 -22.40
CA ALA A 130 17.58 -0.92 -21.34
C ALA A 130 16.79 -0.47 -20.11
N PHE A 131 16.73 -1.30 -19.07
CA PHE A 131 15.99 -0.96 -17.85
C PHE A 131 16.66 -1.48 -16.58
N ARG A 132 16.28 -0.86 -15.46
CA ARG A 132 16.58 -1.31 -14.10
C ARG A 132 15.27 -1.40 -13.32
N TYR A 133 15.12 -2.44 -12.52
CA TYR A 133 13.93 -2.65 -11.70
C TYR A 133 14.22 -2.35 -10.23
N VAL A 134 13.40 -1.50 -9.63
CA VAL A 134 13.53 -1.02 -8.24
C VAL A 134 12.25 -1.40 -7.48
N PRO A 135 12.14 -2.64 -6.96
CA PRO A 135 11.01 -3.02 -6.12
C PRO A 135 11.15 -2.38 -4.73
N VAL A 136 10.10 -1.73 -4.28
CA VAL A 136 9.97 -1.14 -2.95
C VAL A 136 8.89 -1.88 -2.17
N ASP A 137 9.22 -2.35 -0.98
CA ASP A 137 8.24 -2.93 -0.06
C ASP A 137 8.65 -2.74 1.41
N ILE A 138 7.65 -2.76 2.30
CA ILE A 138 7.86 -2.76 3.76
C ILE A 138 8.11 -4.17 4.29
N SER A 139 7.74 -5.20 3.54
CA SER A 139 7.97 -6.61 3.86
C SER A 139 9.31 -7.06 3.29
N GLU A 140 10.28 -7.31 4.18
CA GLU A 140 11.58 -7.84 3.80
C GLU A 140 11.44 -9.23 3.16
N ASP A 141 10.63 -10.12 3.76
CA ASP A 141 10.35 -11.46 3.23
C ASP A 141 9.79 -11.43 1.81
N ALA A 142 8.89 -10.49 1.50
CA ALA A 142 8.31 -10.34 0.16
C ALA A 142 9.38 -9.91 -0.86
N LEU A 143 10.21 -8.92 -0.50
CA LEU A 143 11.32 -8.46 -1.33
C LEU A 143 12.34 -9.56 -1.60
N GLU A 144 12.74 -10.31 -0.57
CA GLU A 144 13.68 -11.43 -0.72
C GLU A 144 13.13 -12.52 -1.63
N GLY A 145 11.86 -12.90 -1.45
CA GLY A 145 11.18 -13.89 -2.29
C GLY A 145 11.08 -13.45 -3.76
N LEU A 146 10.73 -12.19 -3.98
CA LEU A 146 10.68 -11.57 -5.31
C LEU A 146 12.06 -11.58 -5.97
N VAL A 147 13.07 -11.00 -5.32
CA VAL A 147 14.44 -10.91 -5.85
C VAL A 147 15.02 -12.29 -6.11
N GLY A 148 14.80 -13.26 -5.21
CA GLY A 148 15.22 -14.64 -5.40
C GLY A 148 14.60 -15.27 -6.65
N THR A 149 13.33 -14.99 -6.92
CA THR A 149 12.65 -15.46 -8.14
C THR A 149 13.20 -14.80 -9.39
N LEU A 150 13.36 -13.47 -9.37
CA LEU A 150 13.89 -12.71 -10.51
C LEU A 150 15.32 -13.12 -10.86
N ARG A 151 16.20 -13.33 -9.87
CA ARG A 151 17.58 -13.79 -10.10
C ARG A 151 17.67 -15.18 -10.71
N ARG A 152 16.71 -16.06 -10.42
CA ARG A 152 16.64 -17.40 -11.04
C ARG A 152 16.16 -17.33 -12.48
N GLN A 153 15.18 -16.47 -12.76
CA GLN A 153 14.54 -16.38 -14.08
C GLN A 153 15.34 -15.51 -15.06
N TRP A 154 15.87 -14.38 -14.61
CA TRP A 154 16.67 -13.43 -15.39
C TRP A 154 17.95 -13.02 -14.63
N PRO A 155 19.00 -13.86 -14.61
CA PRO A 155 20.20 -13.63 -13.80
C PRO A 155 20.96 -12.32 -14.10
N SER A 156 20.83 -11.81 -15.32
CA SER A 156 21.47 -10.58 -15.80
C SER A 156 20.60 -9.32 -15.65
N MET A 157 19.36 -9.44 -15.17
CA MET A 157 18.50 -8.28 -14.94
C MET A 157 19.01 -7.46 -13.75
N THR A 158 19.11 -6.14 -13.93
CA THR A 158 19.51 -5.23 -12.85
C THR A 158 18.33 -4.99 -11.92
N VAL A 159 18.39 -5.54 -10.71
CA VAL A 159 17.38 -5.36 -9.66
C VAL A 159 17.99 -4.66 -8.45
N ARG A 160 17.36 -3.58 -7.98
CA ARG A 160 17.78 -2.79 -6.81
C ARG A 160 16.65 -2.76 -5.77
N PRO A 161 16.50 -3.79 -4.93
CA PRO A 161 15.44 -3.83 -3.93
C PRO A 161 15.62 -2.74 -2.87
N GLN A 162 14.51 -2.15 -2.43
CA GLN A 162 14.48 -1.18 -1.34
C GLN A 162 13.47 -1.60 -0.27
N HIS A 163 14.00 -2.01 0.89
CA HIS A 163 13.19 -2.23 2.08
C HIS A 163 12.92 -0.89 2.77
N SER A 164 11.74 -0.32 2.50
CA SER A 164 11.32 0.97 3.04
C SER A 164 9.85 1.24 2.74
N ASP A 165 9.25 2.22 3.41
CA ASP A 165 7.98 2.79 2.98
C ASP A 165 8.11 3.58 1.67
N TYR A 166 6.97 3.96 1.09
CA TYR A 166 6.91 4.64 -0.20
C TYR A 166 7.55 6.03 -0.20
N PHE A 167 7.39 6.80 0.88
CA PHE A 167 7.91 8.16 0.96
C PHE A 167 9.43 8.14 1.06
N THR A 168 9.95 7.32 1.96
CA THR A 168 11.39 7.11 2.13
C THR A 168 12.05 6.62 0.84
N ALA A 169 11.40 5.69 0.11
CA ALA A 169 11.90 5.22 -1.17
C ALA A 169 11.93 6.33 -2.23
N LEU A 170 10.84 7.09 -2.35
CA LEU A 170 10.72 8.20 -3.31
C LEU A 170 11.77 9.29 -3.02
N GLU A 171 12.05 9.62 -1.76
CA GLU A 171 13.10 10.57 -1.38
C GLU A 171 14.48 10.16 -1.86
N ARG A 172 14.83 8.88 -1.72
CA ARG A 172 16.13 8.35 -2.20
C ARG A 172 16.28 8.51 -3.71
N LEU A 173 15.20 8.41 -4.47
CA LEU A 173 15.22 8.62 -5.93
C LEU A 173 15.63 10.04 -6.30
N SER A 174 15.25 11.06 -5.53
CA SER A 174 15.59 12.46 -5.86
C SER A 174 17.09 12.76 -5.85
N GLY A 175 17.90 11.99 -5.11
CA GLY A 175 19.36 12.17 -5.00
C GLY A 175 20.18 11.53 -6.13
N GLU A 176 19.59 10.65 -6.95
CA GLU A 176 20.29 9.89 -7.99
C GLU A 176 20.24 10.54 -9.39
N THR A 177 19.37 11.53 -9.58
CA THR A 177 19.08 12.22 -10.87
C THR A 177 20.29 12.89 -11.53
N HIS A 178 21.37 13.17 -10.79
CA HIS A 178 22.54 13.88 -11.31
C HIS A 178 23.73 12.98 -11.67
N ARG A 179 23.59 11.65 -11.64
CA ARG A 179 24.74 10.73 -11.76
C ARG A 179 24.79 9.88 -13.02
N HIS A 180 23.81 9.95 -13.92
CA HIS A 180 23.78 9.12 -15.12
C HIS A 180 24.30 9.87 -16.35
N GLN A 181 25.22 9.23 -17.07
CA GLN A 181 25.73 9.70 -18.37
C GLN A 181 24.69 9.49 -19.48
N THR A 182 23.73 8.58 -19.27
CA THR A 182 22.63 8.25 -20.16
C THR A 182 21.33 8.94 -19.72
N PRO A 183 20.55 9.51 -20.65
CA PRO A 183 19.20 9.97 -20.36
C PRO A 183 18.36 8.81 -19.82
N THR A 184 17.76 8.99 -18.64
CA THR A 184 16.95 7.97 -17.96
C THR A 184 15.53 8.50 -17.78
N ARG A 185 14.51 7.67 -18.06
CA ARG A 185 13.11 7.93 -17.73
C ARG A 185 12.71 7.11 -16.51
N ARG A 186 12.03 7.74 -15.57
CA ARG A 186 11.40 7.03 -14.45
C ARG A 186 9.99 6.62 -14.80
N VAL A 187 9.67 5.38 -14.45
CA VAL A 187 8.32 4.83 -14.53
C VAL A 187 7.98 4.30 -13.15
N VAL A 188 7.10 5.01 -12.44
CA VAL A 188 6.63 4.59 -11.11
C VAL A 188 5.37 3.74 -11.28
N LEU A 189 5.42 2.49 -10.83
CA LEU A 189 4.28 1.60 -10.77
C LEU A 189 3.64 1.69 -9.39
N PHE A 190 2.35 2.02 -9.34
CA PHE A 190 1.53 1.95 -8.13
C PHE A 190 0.25 1.17 -8.40
N LEU A 191 0.39 -0.15 -8.32
CA LEU A 191 -0.58 -1.13 -8.79
C LEU A 191 -1.51 -1.60 -7.65
N GLY A 192 -2.48 -2.44 -7.99
CA GLY A 192 -3.37 -3.15 -7.07
C GLY A 192 -4.45 -2.29 -6.44
N SER A 193 -4.70 -1.08 -6.98
CA SER A 193 -5.61 -0.10 -6.38
C SER A 193 -5.25 0.23 -4.94
N ASN A 194 -3.96 0.19 -4.58
CA ASN A 194 -3.47 0.61 -3.26
C ASN A 194 -3.80 2.08 -2.97
N ILE A 195 -3.92 2.92 -4.00
CA ILE A 195 -4.45 4.29 -3.92
C ILE A 195 -5.83 4.36 -3.28
N GLY A 196 -6.66 3.32 -3.45
CA GLY A 196 -7.99 3.24 -2.84
C GLY A 196 -7.94 3.24 -1.32
N ASN A 197 -6.81 2.84 -0.73
CA ASN A 197 -6.64 2.77 0.71
C ASN A 197 -6.23 4.11 1.31
N PHE A 198 -6.23 5.20 0.55
CA PHE A 198 -5.96 6.55 1.02
C PHE A 198 -7.25 7.37 1.06
N THR A 199 -7.38 8.29 2.02
CA THR A 199 -8.42 9.32 1.93
C THR A 199 -8.16 10.21 0.72
N ARG A 200 -9.14 11.03 0.35
CA ARG A 200 -8.97 11.98 -0.77
C ARG A 200 -7.76 12.89 -0.56
N THR A 201 -7.59 13.44 0.64
CA THR A 201 -6.47 14.33 0.96
C THR A 201 -5.14 13.61 0.85
N GLU A 202 -5.01 12.43 1.45
CA GLU A 202 -3.77 11.65 1.38
C GLU A 202 -3.45 11.19 -0.03
N THR A 203 -4.47 10.90 -0.85
CA THR A 203 -4.28 10.61 -2.28
C THR A 203 -3.60 11.78 -2.98
N VAL A 204 -4.14 12.99 -2.82
CA VAL A 204 -3.57 14.20 -3.44
C VAL A 204 -2.15 14.44 -2.92
N THR A 205 -1.93 14.38 -1.60
CA THR A 205 -0.61 14.56 -0.99
C THR A 205 0.40 13.52 -1.49
N PHE A 206 -0.01 12.27 -1.65
CA PHE A 206 0.86 11.20 -2.15
C PHE A 206 1.31 11.47 -3.60
N TYR A 207 0.37 11.81 -4.49
CA TYR A 207 0.71 12.12 -5.88
C TYR A 207 1.47 13.44 -6.05
N GLN A 208 1.21 14.45 -5.21
CA GLN A 208 2.05 15.66 -5.16
C GLN A 208 3.50 15.33 -4.76
N ASN A 209 3.68 14.39 -3.81
CA ASN A 209 5.00 13.91 -3.43
C ASN A 209 5.69 13.13 -4.56
N ILE A 210 4.98 12.31 -5.32
CA ILE A 210 5.56 11.67 -6.52
C ILE A 210 5.95 12.75 -7.54
N SER A 211 5.02 13.66 -7.85
CA SER A 211 5.19 14.73 -8.84
C SER A 211 6.38 15.63 -8.57
N SER A 212 6.70 15.93 -7.31
CA SER A 212 7.84 16.77 -6.92
C SER A 212 9.20 16.09 -7.11
N ARG A 213 9.23 14.77 -7.32
CA ARG A 213 10.45 13.94 -7.46
C ARG A 213 10.65 13.38 -8.87
N LEU A 214 9.73 13.69 -9.78
CA LEU A 214 9.76 13.30 -11.19
C LEU A 214 10.09 14.50 -12.08
N LEU A 215 10.76 14.22 -13.20
CA LEU A 215 11.08 15.20 -14.24
C LEU A 215 10.02 15.20 -15.35
N PRO A 216 9.89 16.29 -16.13
CA PRO A 216 9.02 16.29 -17.31
C PRO A 216 9.26 15.09 -18.22
N GLY A 217 8.20 14.38 -18.57
CA GLY A 217 8.25 13.15 -19.37
C GLY A 217 8.42 11.84 -18.59
N ASP A 218 8.67 11.88 -17.28
CA ASP A 218 8.55 10.71 -16.41
C ASP A 218 7.08 10.28 -16.25
N LEU A 219 6.87 9.01 -15.92
CA LEU A 219 5.55 8.37 -15.93
C LEU A 219 5.20 7.77 -14.57
N VAL A 220 3.90 7.72 -14.28
CA VAL A 220 3.31 6.92 -13.20
C VAL A 220 2.23 6.04 -13.81
N LEU A 221 2.38 4.72 -13.69
CA LEU A 221 1.31 3.76 -13.98
C LEU A 221 0.55 3.46 -12.70
N THR A 222 -0.71 3.86 -12.65
CA THR A 222 -1.55 3.69 -11.48
C THR A 222 -2.68 2.71 -11.76
N GLY A 223 -2.75 1.64 -10.96
CA GLY A 223 -3.90 0.76 -10.94
C GLY A 223 -5.02 1.36 -10.09
N VAL A 224 -6.23 1.44 -10.64
CA VAL A 224 -7.43 1.98 -9.98
C VAL A 224 -8.61 1.04 -10.13
N ASP A 225 -9.23 0.68 -9.01
CA ASP A 225 -10.49 -0.04 -9.01
C ASP A 225 -11.65 0.94 -9.27
N LEU A 226 -12.48 0.65 -10.28
CA LEU A 226 -13.50 1.59 -10.74
C LEU A 226 -14.81 1.46 -9.96
N GLN A 227 -15.57 2.55 -9.84
CA GLN A 227 -16.94 2.46 -9.35
C GLN A 227 -17.77 1.56 -10.28
N LYS A 228 -18.54 0.64 -9.68
CA LYS A 228 -19.38 -0.32 -10.40
C LYS A 228 -20.55 -0.74 -9.51
N HIS A 229 -21.33 -1.72 -9.99
CA HIS A 229 -22.49 -2.21 -9.27
C HIS A 229 -22.15 -2.57 -7.80
N PRO A 230 -22.86 -2.01 -6.80
CA PRO A 230 -22.55 -2.17 -5.37
C PRO A 230 -22.38 -3.62 -4.93
N ALA A 231 -23.24 -4.53 -5.42
CA ALA A 231 -23.17 -5.94 -5.06
C ALA A 231 -21.86 -6.63 -5.49
N VAL A 232 -21.21 -6.17 -6.56
CA VAL A 232 -19.93 -6.73 -7.02
C VAL A 232 -18.82 -6.33 -6.07
N ILE A 233 -18.80 -5.05 -5.67
CA ILE A 233 -17.82 -4.54 -4.70
C ILE A 233 -18.05 -5.18 -3.34
N HIS A 234 -19.29 -5.19 -2.85
CA HIS A 234 -19.63 -5.82 -1.58
C HIS A 234 -19.21 -7.29 -1.53
N ALA A 235 -19.46 -8.07 -2.59
CA ALA A 235 -19.03 -9.47 -2.64
C ALA A 235 -17.51 -9.63 -2.56
N ALA A 236 -16.74 -8.72 -3.18
CA ALA A 236 -15.28 -8.76 -3.13
C ALA A 236 -14.72 -8.54 -1.71
N TYR A 237 -15.42 -7.81 -0.85
CA TYR A 237 -15.00 -7.53 0.53
C TYR A 237 -15.78 -8.35 1.58
N ASN A 238 -16.70 -9.21 1.16
CA ASN A 238 -17.45 -10.13 2.01
C ASN A 238 -17.67 -11.45 1.28
N ASP A 239 -16.56 -12.11 0.98
CA ASP A 239 -16.56 -13.38 0.28
C ASP A 239 -17.28 -14.46 1.09
N ARG A 240 -17.93 -15.39 0.39
CA ARG A 240 -18.73 -16.44 1.04
C ARG A 240 -17.91 -17.42 1.86
N GLN A 241 -16.61 -17.51 1.59
CA GLN A 241 -15.69 -18.40 2.28
C GLN A 241 -15.24 -17.83 3.62
N GLY A 242 -15.49 -16.54 3.88
CA GLY A 242 -15.11 -15.85 5.11
C GLY A 242 -13.61 -15.53 5.19
N LEU A 243 -12.91 -15.50 4.06
CA LEU A 243 -11.49 -15.18 3.99
C LEU A 243 -11.23 -13.72 4.39
N THR A 244 -12.04 -12.78 3.90
CA THR A 244 -11.95 -11.35 4.23
C THR A 244 -12.28 -11.10 5.70
N ARG A 245 -13.27 -11.83 6.25
CA ARG A 245 -13.55 -11.86 7.69
C ARG A 245 -12.33 -12.36 8.49
N ALA A 246 -11.71 -13.45 8.05
CA ALA A 246 -10.53 -14.01 8.73
C ALA A 246 -9.32 -13.06 8.67
N PHE A 247 -9.14 -12.38 7.54
CA PHE A 247 -8.12 -11.35 7.33
C PHE A 247 -8.31 -10.15 8.25
N ASN A 248 -9.55 -9.63 8.35
CA ASN A 248 -9.83 -8.50 9.23
C ASN A 248 -9.63 -8.88 10.72
N LEU A 249 -10.17 -10.03 11.16
CA LEU A 249 -9.98 -10.52 12.53
C LEU A 249 -8.53 -10.87 12.87
N ASN A 250 -7.69 -11.12 11.85
CA ASN A 250 -6.26 -11.37 12.08
C ASN A 250 -5.56 -10.19 12.75
N LEU A 251 -6.04 -8.95 12.55
CA LEU A 251 -5.50 -7.79 13.24
C LEU A 251 -5.61 -7.93 14.77
N LEU A 252 -6.76 -8.39 15.28
CA LEU A 252 -6.93 -8.64 16.71
C LEU A 252 -6.06 -9.80 17.20
N ARG A 253 -5.92 -10.86 16.38
CA ARG A 253 -5.02 -11.99 16.66
C ARG A 253 -3.57 -11.53 16.81
N ARG A 254 -3.13 -10.66 15.90
CA ARG A 254 -1.79 -10.07 15.90
C ARG A 254 -1.58 -9.23 17.16
N ILE A 255 -2.55 -8.38 17.52
CA ILE A 255 -2.48 -7.56 18.72
C ILE A 255 -2.40 -8.42 20.00
N ASN A 256 -3.17 -9.52 20.07
CA ASN A 256 -3.06 -10.48 21.17
C ASN A 256 -1.64 -11.05 21.30
N ARG A 257 -1.05 -11.46 20.17
CA ARG A 257 0.29 -12.08 20.12
C ARG A 257 1.40 -11.07 20.44
N GLU A 258 1.39 -9.90 19.82
CA GLU A 258 2.51 -8.95 19.85
C GLU A 258 2.44 -7.98 21.03
N LEU A 259 1.25 -7.67 21.56
CA LEU A 259 1.04 -6.68 22.62
C LEU A 259 0.43 -7.25 23.90
N ASP A 260 0.44 -8.59 24.05
CA ASP A 260 -0.13 -9.31 25.20
C ASP A 260 -1.56 -8.82 25.51
N ALA A 261 -2.39 -8.83 24.47
CA ALA A 261 -3.80 -8.48 24.55
C ALA A 261 -4.68 -9.74 24.67
N ASN A 262 -5.94 -9.55 25.07
CA ASN A 262 -6.90 -10.63 25.24
C ASN A 262 -8.22 -10.43 24.49
N PHE A 263 -8.17 -9.93 23.25
CA PHE A 263 -9.32 -9.94 22.36
C PHE A 263 -9.88 -11.37 22.23
N ASP A 264 -11.16 -11.54 22.58
CA ASP A 264 -11.94 -12.73 22.24
C ASP A 264 -12.45 -12.58 20.81
N LEU A 265 -11.75 -13.19 19.85
CA LEU A 265 -12.09 -13.06 18.42
C LEU A 265 -13.50 -13.56 18.08
N SER A 266 -14.08 -14.44 18.90
CA SER A 266 -15.47 -14.90 18.69
C SER A 266 -16.51 -13.83 19.04
N ALA A 267 -16.11 -12.81 19.80
CA ALA A 267 -16.94 -11.68 20.19
C ALA A 267 -16.79 -10.46 19.26
N PHE A 268 -16.19 -10.64 18.09
CA PHE A 268 -16.10 -9.61 17.05
C PHE A 268 -16.62 -10.15 15.71
N GLY A 269 -17.61 -9.44 15.16
CA GLY A 269 -18.14 -9.63 13.81
C GLY A 269 -17.33 -8.84 12.78
N HIS A 270 -17.31 -9.33 11.54
CA HIS A 270 -16.84 -8.56 10.39
C HIS A 270 -18.05 -7.86 9.77
N TYR A 271 -17.89 -6.58 9.43
CA TYR A 271 -18.91 -5.80 8.75
C TYR A 271 -18.28 -4.87 7.74
N GLU A 272 -18.87 -4.80 6.57
CA GLU A 272 -18.40 -4.02 5.45
C GLU A 272 -19.54 -3.18 4.86
N THR A 273 -19.17 -2.03 4.33
CA THR A 273 -20.10 -1.13 3.66
C THR A 273 -19.51 -0.69 2.34
N TYR A 274 -20.35 -0.46 1.34
CA TYR A 274 -19.98 0.28 0.14
C TYR A 274 -20.99 1.39 -0.08
N ASP A 275 -20.51 2.62 -0.13
CA ASP A 275 -21.31 3.78 -0.51
C ASP A 275 -21.08 4.08 -2.01
N PRO A 276 -22.10 3.86 -2.88
CA PRO A 276 -21.95 4.10 -4.31
C PRO A 276 -21.83 5.57 -4.70
N GLU A 277 -22.24 6.51 -3.85
CA GLU A 277 -22.13 7.94 -4.16
C GLU A 277 -20.70 8.45 -3.96
N SER A 278 -20.09 8.11 -2.82
CA SER A 278 -18.69 8.46 -2.55
C SER A 278 -17.70 7.50 -3.22
N GLY A 279 -18.12 6.26 -3.52
CA GLY A 279 -17.26 5.19 -3.99
C GLY A 279 -16.42 4.55 -2.88
N GLU A 280 -16.74 4.77 -1.60
CA GLU A 280 -15.95 4.23 -0.50
C GLU A 280 -16.47 2.86 -0.06
N ALA A 281 -15.62 1.83 -0.19
CA ALA A 281 -15.78 0.61 0.60
C ALA A 281 -15.08 0.80 1.95
N ARG A 282 -15.70 0.34 3.04
CA ARG A 282 -15.13 0.42 4.39
C ARG A 282 -15.32 -0.92 5.10
N SER A 283 -14.33 -1.32 5.89
CA SER A 283 -14.38 -2.52 6.70
C SER A 283 -14.27 -2.21 8.19
N TYR A 284 -15.03 -2.95 8.97
CA TYR A 284 -15.20 -2.78 10.40
C TYR A 284 -15.12 -4.11 11.14
N LEU A 285 -14.68 -4.04 12.39
CA LEU A 285 -14.90 -5.07 13.39
C LEU A 285 -15.98 -4.58 14.36
N VAL A 286 -17.00 -5.39 14.62
CA VAL A 286 -18.15 -5.01 15.45
C VAL A 286 -18.14 -5.85 16.72
N SER A 287 -18.20 -5.20 17.88
CA SER A 287 -18.27 -5.91 19.16
C SER A 287 -19.64 -6.55 19.37
N GLU A 288 -19.69 -7.88 19.50
CA GLU A 288 -20.94 -8.66 19.64
C GLU A 288 -21.48 -8.71 21.08
N LYS A 289 -20.74 -8.14 22.02
CA LYS A 289 -21.13 -8.00 23.43
C LYS A 289 -20.45 -6.78 24.05
N ALA A 290 -20.99 -6.31 25.17
CA ALA A 290 -20.22 -5.40 26.02
C ALA A 290 -19.01 -6.15 26.61
N GLN A 291 -17.81 -5.64 26.42
CA GLN A 291 -16.57 -6.30 26.85
C GLN A 291 -15.46 -5.29 27.15
N GLN A 292 -14.44 -5.76 27.85
CA GLN A 292 -13.21 -4.99 28.09
C GLN A 292 -12.03 -5.82 27.62
N VAL A 293 -11.16 -5.20 26.84
CA VAL A 293 -9.93 -5.81 26.35
C VAL A 293 -8.77 -5.19 27.09
N GLN A 294 -8.00 -6.01 27.81
CA GLN A 294 -6.73 -5.60 28.41
C GLN A 294 -5.62 -5.78 27.38
N ILE A 295 -4.79 -4.75 27.20
CA ILE A 295 -3.59 -4.79 26.36
C ILE A 295 -2.41 -4.53 27.29
N ARG A 296 -1.81 -5.60 27.80
CA ARG A 296 -0.88 -5.53 28.93
C ARG A 296 0.42 -4.83 28.56
N ALA A 297 0.93 -5.03 27.35
CA ALA A 297 2.14 -4.35 26.88
C ALA A 297 1.99 -2.82 26.84
N LEU A 298 0.76 -2.31 26.76
CA LEU A 298 0.47 -0.88 26.73
C LEU A 298 -0.04 -0.32 28.06
N ASN A 299 -0.31 -1.18 29.04
CA ASN A 299 -0.99 -0.87 30.30
C ASN A 299 -2.32 -0.11 30.10
N ILE A 300 -3.14 -0.55 29.13
CA ILE A 300 -4.46 0.03 28.87
C ILE A 300 -5.55 -1.05 28.93
N THR A 301 -6.75 -0.62 29.31
CA THR A 301 -7.97 -1.41 29.18
C THR A 301 -8.95 -0.65 28.31
N VAL A 302 -9.38 -1.27 27.22
CA VAL A 302 -10.25 -0.67 26.22
C VAL A 302 -11.66 -1.22 26.40
N PRO A 303 -12.65 -0.38 26.76
CA PRO A 303 -14.05 -0.79 26.79
C PRO A 303 -14.65 -0.81 25.39
N PHE A 304 -15.51 -1.80 25.17
CA PHE A 304 -16.37 -1.93 24.00
C PHE A 304 -17.82 -2.11 24.43
N ALA A 305 -18.72 -1.27 23.92
CA ALA A 305 -20.17 -1.51 24.03
C ALA A 305 -20.63 -2.58 23.02
N TYR A 306 -21.82 -3.13 23.22
CA TYR A 306 -22.48 -3.95 22.20
C TYR A 306 -22.72 -3.11 20.94
N GLY A 307 -22.35 -3.64 19.77
CA GLY A 307 -22.46 -2.97 18.48
C GLY A 307 -21.41 -1.88 18.23
N GLU A 308 -20.46 -1.66 19.15
CA GLU A 308 -19.39 -0.69 18.94
C GLU A 308 -18.41 -1.18 17.86
N VAL A 309 -18.03 -0.28 16.96
CA VAL A 309 -17.20 -0.61 15.80
C VAL A 309 -15.76 -0.14 15.94
N ILE A 310 -14.84 -0.90 15.35
CA ILE A 310 -13.47 -0.48 15.04
C ILE A 310 -13.40 -0.35 13.52
N HIS A 311 -13.14 0.85 13.01
CA HIS A 311 -12.85 1.03 11.58
C HIS A 311 -11.45 0.46 11.27
N THR A 312 -11.34 -0.40 10.26
CA THR A 312 -10.10 -1.14 9.97
C THR A 312 -9.52 -0.87 8.59
N GLU A 313 -10.37 -0.54 7.62
CA GLU A 313 -9.92 -0.31 6.25
C GLU A 313 -10.88 0.60 5.49
N ILE A 314 -10.33 1.42 4.60
CA ILE A 314 -11.04 2.08 3.51
C ILE A 314 -10.47 1.53 2.19
N SER A 315 -11.33 1.32 1.19
CA SER A 315 -10.93 1.04 -0.18
C SER A 315 -11.83 1.78 -1.15
N ARG A 316 -11.35 2.92 -1.63
CA ARG A 316 -12.05 3.80 -2.55
C ARG A 316 -12.04 3.24 -3.97
N LYS A 317 -13.15 3.50 -4.65
CA LYS A 317 -13.42 3.17 -6.04
C LYS A 317 -13.60 4.46 -6.80
N PHE A 318 -13.02 4.51 -7.99
CA PHE A 318 -12.83 5.77 -8.71
C PHE A 318 -13.69 5.84 -9.96
N THR A 319 -14.14 7.04 -10.27
CA THR A 319 -14.63 7.38 -11.61
C THR A 319 -13.50 7.94 -12.45
N ARG A 320 -13.63 7.88 -13.78
CA ARG A 320 -12.67 8.52 -14.69
C ARG A 320 -12.47 10.01 -14.40
N ALA A 321 -13.55 10.75 -14.18
CA ALA A 321 -13.49 12.17 -13.86
C ALA A 321 -12.69 12.46 -12.57
N GLN A 322 -12.80 11.61 -11.55
CA GLN A 322 -11.99 11.77 -10.33
C GLN A 322 -10.49 11.55 -10.57
N ILE A 323 -10.13 10.62 -11.46
CA ILE A 323 -8.74 10.34 -11.83
C ILE A 323 -8.16 11.44 -12.71
N GLU A 324 -8.93 11.96 -13.67
CA GLU A 324 -8.57 13.13 -14.48
C GLU A 324 -8.34 14.38 -13.61
N GLN A 325 -9.21 14.60 -12.62
CA GLN A 325 -9.04 15.67 -11.64
C GLN A 325 -7.80 15.46 -10.77
N LEU A 326 -7.56 14.23 -10.29
CA LEU A 326 -6.37 13.90 -9.52
C LEU A 326 -5.08 14.23 -10.28
N ALA A 327 -4.99 13.82 -11.56
CA ALA A 327 -3.83 14.14 -12.40
C ALA A 327 -3.60 15.67 -12.45
N THR A 328 -4.66 16.42 -12.74
CA THR A 328 -4.62 17.89 -12.81
C THR A 328 -4.18 18.53 -11.48
N ASP A 329 -4.77 18.12 -10.36
CA ASP A 329 -4.49 18.65 -9.02
C ASP A 329 -3.06 18.37 -8.54
N THR A 330 -2.38 17.41 -9.17
CA THR A 330 -1.06 16.94 -8.76
C THR A 330 0.02 17.18 -9.81
N GLY A 331 -0.27 17.99 -10.83
CA GLY A 331 0.72 18.44 -11.82
C GLY A 331 1.12 17.36 -12.81
N PHE A 332 0.19 16.44 -13.12
CA PHE A 332 0.30 15.43 -14.15
C PHE A 332 -0.75 15.65 -15.24
N VAL A 333 -0.55 14.99 -16.39
CA VAL A 333 -1.58 14.79 -17.41
C VAL A 333 -1.90 13.30 -17.48
N LEU A 334 -3.18 12.96 -17.51
CA LEU A 334 -3.63 11.62 -17.87
C LEU A 334 -3.46 11.43 -19.39
N THR A 335 -2.56 10.54 -19.82
CA THR A 335 -2.29 10.29 -21.24
C THR A 335 -2.97 9.04 -21.76
N ASP A 336 -3.05 7.99 -20.94
CA ASP A 336 -3.54 6.68 -21.37
C ASP A 336 -4.44 6.04 -20.31
N TRP A 337 -5.39 5.22 -20.78
CA TRP A 337 -6.40 4.56 -19.96
C TRP A 337 -6.66 3.15 -20.49
N PHE A 338 -6.16 2.15 -19.79
CA PHE A 338 -6.33 0.74 -20.13
C PHE A 338 -7.32 0.08 -19.16
N THR A 339 -8.23 -0.76 -19.65
CA THR A 339 -9.24 -1.43 -18.81
C THR A 339 -9.30 -2.92 -19.11
N ASP A 340 -9.72 -3.70 -18.13
CA ASP A 340 -10.06 -5.10 -18.34
C ASP A 340 -11.34 -5.22 -19.19
N CYS A 341 -11.62 -6.40 -19.72
CA CYS A 341 -12.77 -6.64 -20.60
C CYS A 341 -14.13 -6.29 -19.97
N LYS A 342 -14.21 -6.20 -18.63
CA LYS A 342 -15.42 -5.83 -17.90
C LYS A 342 -15.47 -4.34 -17.51
N ALA A 343 -14.40 -3.58 -17.77
CA ALA A 343 -14.22 -2.21 -17.29
C ALA A 343 -14.42 -2.09 -15.77
N TYR A 344 -13.91 -3.07 -15.03
CA TYR A 344 -13.94 -3.12 -13.58
C TYR A 344 -12.73 -2.42 -12.96
N PHE A 345 -11.60 -2.49 -13.64
CA PHE A 345 -10.34 -1.92 -13.20
C PHE A 345 -9.75 -1.09 -14.35
N ALA A 346 -8.91 -0.13 -14.02
CA ALA A 346 -8.09 0.55 -15.01
C ALA A 346 -6.65 0.68 -14.55
N ASP A 347 -5.72 0.49 -15.48
CA ASP A 347 -4.36 1.01 -15.33
C ASP A 347 -4.26 2.30 -16.14
N VAL A 348 -3.92 3.39 -15.46
CA VAL A 348 -3.88 4.72 -16.04
C VAL A 348 -2.47 5.26 -16.04
N VAL A 349 -2.10 6.02 -17.08
CA VAL A 349 -0.78 6.62 -17.18
C VAL A 349 -0.86 8.11 -16.92
N PHE A 350 -0.15 8.54 -15.88
CA PHE A 350 0.12 9.94 -15.59
C PHE A 350 1.50 10.32 -16.11
N GLN A 351 1.57 11.32 -16.97
CA GLN A 351 2.82 11.89 -17.43
C GLN A 351 3.11 13.20 -16.71
N LYS A 352 4.35 13.35 -16.23
CA LYS A 352 4.82 14.59 -15.61
C LYS A 352 4.99 15.68 -16.67
N GLN A 353 4.37 16.83 -16.44
CA GLN A 353 4.52 18.03 -17.28
C GLN A 353 5.84 18.76 -17.05
#